data_AF-X1GTK3-F1
#
_entry.id   AF-X1GTK3-F1
#
_cell.length_a   1.000
_cell.length_b   1.000
_cell.length_c   1.000
_cell.angle_alpha   90.00
_cell.angle_beta   90.00
_cell.angle_gamma   90.00
#
_symmetry.space_group_name_H-M   'P 1'
#
loop_
_entity.id
_entity.type
_entity.pdbx_description
1 polymer ?
#
loop_
_entity_poly.entity_id
_entity_poly.type
_entity_poly.pdbx_seq_one_letter_code
_entity_poly.pdbx_strand_id
1 'polypeptide(L)'
;MTQQAARKIKVSFSQAFGLLSPYIKDRVIGQIKSVWLIILYLVLFQTVILGIRIADASIIAIGIVLVVAGLTFFMEGLFLGLMPLGELVGVKLPQKSILPVILCFALVLGFLATLAEPAIQILQVAGRAVNPWEAPLLFLLLTKYSHILVYSVGAGVGIAVAFGMI
;
A
#
# COMPACT_ATOMS: atom_id res chain seq x y z
N MET A 1 -20.15 36.14 -28.13
CA MET A 1 -19.87 34.69 -28.24
C MET A 1 -20.48 34.02 -27.03
N THR A 2 -21.65 33.42 -27.21
CA THR A 2 -22.58 32.95 -26.18
C THR A 2 -22.10 31.65 -25.54
N GLN A 3 -22.02 31.66 -24.21
CA GLN A 3 -21.77 30.49 -23.36
C GLN A 3 -22.82 29.41 -23.63
N GLN A 4 -22.40 28.25 -24.14
CA GLN A 4 -23.21 27.04 -24.11
C GLN A 4 -23.29 26.55 -22.66
N ALA A 5 -24.42 26.83 -22.00
CA ALA A 5 -24.75 26.25 -20.71
C ALA A 5 -24.71 24.72 -20.82
N ALA A 6 -23.87 24.07 -20.00
CA ALA A 6 -23.71 22.63 -19.96
C ALA A 6 -25.08 21.94 -19.83
N ARG A 7 -25.52 21.23 -20.87
CA ARG A 7 -26.78 20.50 -20.92
C ARG A 7 -26.71 19.39 -19.88
N LYS A 8 -27.43 19.52 -18.76
CA LYS A 8 -27.48 18.53 -17.69
C LYS A 8 -27.95 17.18 -18.26
N ILE A 9 -27.04 16.22 -18.34
CA ILE A 9 -27.33 14.86 -18.81
C ILE A 9 -28.21 14.19 -17.74
N LYS A 10 -29.48 13.93 -18.05
CA LYS A 10 -30.36 13.13 -17.20
C LYS A 10 -30.01 11.66 -17.44
N VAL A 11 -29.22 11.09 -16.53
CA VAL A 11 -28.86 9.67 -16.57
C VAL A 11 -29.94 8.88 -15.81
N SER A 12 -30.54 7.88 -16.46
CA SER A 12 -31.43 6.93 -15.78
C SER A 12 -30.64 6.01 -14.84
N PHE A 13 -31.23 5.51 -13.76
CA PHE A 13 -30.57 4.61 -12.81
C PHE A 13 -29.94 3.39 -13.50
N SER A 14 -30.62 2.82 -14.50
CA SER A 14 -30.10 1.71 -15.31
C SER A 14 -28.89 2.11 -16.17
N GLN A 15 -28.87 3.34 -16.69
CA GLN A 15 -27.73 3.87 -17.46
C GLN A 15 -26.54 4.20 -16.55
N ALA A 16 -26.80 4.73 -15.35
CA ALA A 16 -25.76 4.97 -14.35
C ALA A 16 -25.09 3.66 -13.91
N PHE A 17 -25.89 2.61 -13.67
CA PHE A 17 -25.36 1.29 -13.35
C PHE A 17 -24.56 0.69 -14.51
N GLY A 18 -25.01 0.87 -15.75
CA GLY A 18 -24.27 0.43 -16.95
C GLY A 18 -22.90 1.09 -17.11
N LEU A 19 -22.74 2.34 -16.67
CA LEU A 19 -21.47 3.07 -16.70
C LEU A 19 -20.56 2.71 -15.52
N LEU A 20 -21.12 2.52 -14.32
CA LEU A 20 -20.35 2.23 -13.11
C LEU A 20 -19.90 0.77 -13.01
N SER A 21 -20.67 -0.17 -13.56
CA SER A 21 -20.35 -1.60 -13.51
C SER A 21 -18.95 -1.95 -14.07
N PRO A 22 -18.56 -1.53 -15.30
CA PRO A 22 -17.22 -1.82 -15.82
C PRO A 22 -16.13 -1.17 -14.96
N TYR A 23 -16.33 0.07 -14.51
CA TYR A 23 -15.38 0.78 -13.66
C TYR A 23 -15.10 0.04 -12.34
N ILE A 24 -16.16 -0.35 -11.62
CA ILE A 24 -16.05 -1.08 -10.36
C ILE A 24 -15.41 -2.45 -10.57
N LYS A 25 -15.78 -3.15 -11.65
CA LYS A 25 -15.20 -4.46 -11.99
C LYS A 25 -13.70 -4.37 -12.19
N ASP A 26 -13.21 -3.39 -12.93
CA ASP A 26 -11.78 -3.20 -13.17
C ASP A 26 -11.02 -2.92 -11.88
N ARG A 27 -11.58 -2.09 -10.99
CA ARG A 27 -10.99 -1.81 -9.67
C ARG A 27 -10.91 -3.05 -8.79
N VAL A 28 -11.99 -3.83 -8.72
CA VAL A 28 -12.04 -5.08 -7.92
C VAL A 28 -11.10 -6.14 -8.48
N ILE A 29 -11.07 -6.35 -9.80
CA ILE A 29 -10.14 -7.28 -10.45
C ILE A 29 -8.69 -6.87 -10.20
N GLY A 30 -8.41 -5.56 -10.20
CA GLY A 30 -7.11 -5.02 -9.80
C GLY A 30 -6.73 -5.46 -8.38
N GLN A 31 -7.62 -5.30 -7.40
CA GLN A 31 -7.33 -5.70 -6.03
C GLN A 31 -7.17 -7.21 -5.86
N ILE A 32 -7.97 -8.01 -6.56
CA ILE A 32 -7.82 -9.48 -6.58
C ILE A 32 -6.42 -9.84 -7.09
N LYS A 33 -5.95 -9.24 -8.18
CA LYS A 33 -4.60 -9.47 -8.71
C LYS A 33 -3.50 -9.04 -7.73
N SER A 34 -3.72 -7.99 -6.94
CA SER A 34 -2.73 -7.57 -5.93
C SER A 34 -2.55 -8.61 -4.82
N VAL A 35 -3.62 -9.31 -4.42
CA VAL A 35 -3.59 -10.27 -3.31
C VAL A 35 -3.45 -11.73 -3.73
N TRP A 36 -3.72 -12.07 -4.99
CA TRP A 36 -3.76 -13.48 -5.42
C TRP A 36 -2.44 -14.21 -5.17
N LEU A 37 -1.30 -13.54 -5.40
CA LEU A 37 0.02 -14.14 -5.27
C LEU A 37 0.32 -14.48 -3.82
N ILE A 38 -0.02 -13.60 -2.88
CA ILE A 38 0.20 -13.86 -1.46
C ILE A 38 -0.73 -14.96 -0.95
N ILE A 39 -1.99 -15.00 -1.41
CA ILE A 39 -2.93 -16.07 -1.08
C ILE A 39 -2.41 -17.41 -1.59
N LEU A 40 -1.99 -17.46 -2.87
CA LEU A 40 -1.43 -18.67 -3.46
C LEU A 40 -0.18 -19.14 -2.71
N TYR A 41 0.74 -18.21 -2.44
CA TYR A 41 1.95 -18.51 -1.68
C TYR A 41 1.63 -19.11 -0.31
N LEU A 42 0.72 -18.49 0.45
CA LEU A 42 0.35 -18.98 1.78
C LEU A 42 -0.33 -20.34 1.74
N VAL A 43 -1.26 -20.56 0.80
CA VAL A 43 -1.94 -21.85 0.63
C VAL A 43 -0.95 -22.95 0.26
N LEU A 44 -0.06 -22.70 -0.70
CA LEU A 44 0.96 -23.66 -1.10
C LEU A 44 1.93 -23.94 0.06
N PHE A 45 2.40 -22.91 0.74
CA PHE A 45 3.35 -23.06 1.83
C PHE A 45 2.75 -23.85 3.01
N GLN A 46 1.50 -23.56 3.39
CA GLN A 46 0.82 -24.29 4.46
C GLN A 46 0.54 -25.75 4.10
N THR A 47 0.06 -26.01 2.88
CA THR A 47 -0.38 -27.37 2.50
C THR A 47 0.77 -28.27 2.06
N VAL A 48 1.71 -27.75 1.27
CA VAL A 48 2.79 -28.55 0.66
C VAL A 48 4.03 -28.58 1.56
N ILE A 49 4.45 -27.43 2.10
CA ILE A 49 5.73 -27.32 2.81
C ILE A 49 5.57 -27.66 4.29
N LEU A 50 4.55 -27.07 4.95
CA LEU A 50 4.27 -27.33 6.36
C LEU A 50 3.43 -28.61 6.59
N GLY A 51 2.71 -29.08 5.57
CA GLY A 51 1.85 -30.25 5.68
C GLY A 51 0.65 -30.07 6.62
N ILE A 52 0.26 -28.83 6.91
CA ILE A 52 -0.85 -28.53 7.81
C ILE A 52 -2.16 -28.34 7.04
N ARG A 53 -3.27 -28.79 7.62
CA ARG A 53 -4.61 -28.50 7.08
C ARG A 53 -4.95 -27.04 7.35
N ILE A 54 -5.55 -26.38 6.37
CA ILE A 54 -6.05 -25.01 6.53
C ILE A 54 -7.27 -25.07 7.45
N ALA A 55 -7.09 -24.71 8.71
CA ALA A 55 -8.19 -24.53 9.65
C ALA A 55 -9.02 -23.30 9.23
N ASP A 56 -10.33 -23.35 9.49
CA ASP A 56 -11.24 -22.22 9.29
C ASP A 56 -11.24 -21.61 7.89
N ALA A 57 -11.11 -22.45 6.85
CA ALA A 57 -11.04 -22.03 5.45
C ALA A 57 -12.21 -21.10 5.03
N SER A 58 -13.41 -21.30 5.59
CA SER A 58 -14.56 -20.43 5.38
C SER A 58 -14.37 -19.02 5.93
N ILE A 59 -13.81 -18.91 7.14
CA ILE A 59 -13.51 -17.62 7.78
C ILE A 59 -12.42 -16.89 6.98
N ILE A 60 -11.37 -17.60 6.56
CA ILE A 60 -10.30 -17.04 5.72
C ILE A 60 -10.87 -16.54 4.38
N ALA A 61 -11.75 -17.30 3.74
CA ALA A 61 -12.38 -16.90 2.48
C ALA A 61 -13.20 -15.60 2.63
N ILE A 62 -13.98 -15.48 3.71
CA ILE A 62 -14.74 -14.25 4.02
C ILE A 62 -13.77 -13.09 4.29
N GLY A 63 -12.69 -13.34 5.05
CA GLY A 63 -11.65 -12.35 5.32
C GLY A 63 -11.01 -11.82 4.04
N ILE A 64 -10.69 -12.70 3.08
CA ILE A 64 -10.14 -12.31 1.76
C ILE A 64 -11.14 -11.43 1.00
N VAL A 65 -12.42 -11.76 0.99
CA VAL A 65 -13.45 -10.93 0.35
C VAL A 65 -13.51 -9.54 0.98
N LEU A 66 -13.47 -9.46 2.31
CA LEU A 66 -13.45 -8.18 3.04
C LEU A 66 -12.18 -7.38 2.76
N VAL A 67 -11.01 -8.02 2.65
CA VAL A 67 -9.75 -7.38 2.27
C VAL A 67 -9.84 -6.80 0.86
N VAL A 68 -10.33 -7.56 -0.12
CA VAL A 68 -10.49 -7.08 -1.50
C VAL A 68 -11.45 -5.90 -1.56
N ALA A 69 -12.58 -5.97 -0.85
CA ALA A 69 -13.53 -4.88 -0.77
C ALA A 69 -12.92 -3.63 -0.10
N GLY A 70 -12.26 -3.81 1.05
CA GLY A 70 -11.60 -2.74 1.79
C GLY A 70 -10.49 -2.06 0.99
N LEU A 71 -9.62 -2.85 0.34
CA LEU A 71 -8.59 -2.34 -0.56
C LEU A 71 -9.20 -1.59 -1.75
N THR A 72 -10.33 -2.05 -2.30
CA THR A 72 -11.00 -1.37 -3.42
C THR A 72 -11.44 0.03 -3.00
N PHE A 73 -12.14 0.16 -1.87
CA PHE A 73 -12.58 1.46 -1.37
C PHE A 73 -11.41 2.35 -0.94
N PHE A 74 -10.40 1.77 -0.28
CA PHE A 74 -9.20 2.50 0.14
C PHE A 74 -8.43 3.07 -1.05
N MET A 75 -8.16 2.24 -2.07
CA MET A 75 -7.44 2.67 -3.26
C MET A 75 -8.21 3.72 -4.05
N GLU A 76 -9.54 3.62 -4.13
CA GLU A 76 -10.36 4.64 -4.77
C GLU A 76 -10.26 5.99 -4.03
N GLY A 77 -10.32 5.97 -2.69
CA GLY A 77 -10.11 7.16 -1.87
C GLY A 77 -8.70 7.74 -2.00
N LEU A 78 -7.69 6.88 -2.10
CA LEU A 78 -6.29 7.27 -2.30
C LEU A 78 -6.11 7.94 -3.68
N PHE A 79 -6.65 7.35 -4.74
CA PHE A 79 -6.52 7.85 -6.11
C PHE A 79 -7.25 9.17 -6.34
N LEU A 80 -8.44 9.34 -5.74
CA LEU A 80 -9.22 10.57 -5.90
C LEU A 80 -8.78 11.68 -4.94
N GLY A 81 -8.20 11.32 -3.79
CA GLY A 81 -7.85 12.27 -2.72
C GLY A 81 -6.37 12.60 -2.65
N LEU A 82 -5.56 11.65 -2.15
CA LEU A 82 -4.18 11.91 -1.75
C LEU A 82 -3.19 11.90 -2.93
N MET A 83 -3.40 11.05 -3.94
CA MET A 83 -2.48 10.96 -5.08
C MET A 83 -2.38 12.27 -5.88
N PRO A 84 -3.49 12.97 -6.24
CA PRO A 84 -3.41 14.24 -6.94
C PRO A 84 -2.67 15.32 -6.14
N LEU A 85 -2.80 15.30 -4.81
CA LEU A 85 -2.04 16.20 -3.92
C LEU A 85 -0.54 15.89 -4.00
N GLY A 86 -0.16 14.61 -3.91
CA GLY A 86 1.23 14.16 -4.00
C GLY A 86 1.86 14.51 -5.35
N GLU A 87 1.15 14.27 -6.46
CA GLU A 87 1.59 14.61 -7.81
C GLU A 87 1.77 16.12 -7.98
N LEU A 88 0.83 16.93 -7.49
CA LEU A 88 0.92 18.38 -7.58
C LEU A 88 2.14 18.91 -6.83
N VAL A 89 2.40 18.42 -5.62
CA VAL A 89 3.58 18.78 -4.83
C VAL A 89 4.86 18.32 -5.55
N GLY A 90 4.89 17.08 -6.04
CA GLY A 90 6.02 16.51 -6.76
C GLY A 90 6.40 17.28 -8.03
N VAL A 91 5.42 17.81 -8.78
CA VAL A 91 5.68 18.62 -9.98
C VAL A 91 6.04 20.07 -9.64
N LYS A 92 5.38 20.68 -8.64
CA LYS A 92 5.54 22.11 -8.34
C LYS A 92 6.77 22.42 -7.49
N LEU A 93 7.21 21.51 -6.64
CA LEU A 93 8.32 21.73 -5.73
C LEU A 93 9.66 21.94 -6.49
N PRO A 94 10.06 21.08 -7.45
CA PRO A 94 11.32 21.28 -8.17
C PRO A 94 11.34 22.54 -9.05
N GLN A 95 10.17 23.00 -9.52
CA GLN A 95 10.04 24.20 -10.34
C GLN A 95 10.26 25.50 -9.57
N LYS A 96 10.06 25.49 -8.25
CA LYS A 96 10.05 26.69 -7.40
C LYS A 96 11.14 26.74 -6.34
N SER A 97 11.91 25.66 -6.17
CA SER A 97 12.83 25.51 -5.05
C SER A 97 14.25 25.20 -5.53
N ILE A 98 15.22 25.59 -4.72
CA ILE A 98 16.63 25.28 -4.96
C ILE A 98 16.95 23.82 -4.61
N LEU A 99 17.99 23.26 -5.25
CA LEU A 99 18.39 21.86 -5.08
C LEU A 99 18.49 21.40 -3.62
N PRO A 100 19.12 22.14 -2.66
CA PRO A 100 19.19 21.70 -1.27
C PRO A 100 17.82 21.50 -0.60
N VAL A 101 16.82 22.32 -0.95
CA VAL A 101 15.45 22.20 -0.41
C VAL A 101 14.78 20.95 -0.97
N ILE A 102 14.96 20.69 -2.27
CA ILE A 102 14.45 19.49 -2.94
C ILE A 102 15.05 18.22 -2.31
N LEU A 103 16.37 18.20 -2.09
CA LEU A 103 17.07 17.08 -1.47
C LEU A 103 16.63 16.84 -0.02
N CYS A 104 16.47 17.91 0.77
CA CYS A 104 15.96 17.80 2.14
C CYS A 104 14.53 17.24 2.16
N PHE A 105 13.67 17.74 1.27
CA PHE A 105 12.29 17.25 1.14
C PHE A 105 12.25 15.77 0.72
N ALA A 106 13.04 15.39 -0.28
CA ALA A 106 13.16 14.01 -0.76
C ALA A 106 13.63 13.05 0.34
N LEU A 107 14.62 13.48 1.14
CA LEU A 107 15.14 12.70 2.26
C LEU A 107 14.09 12.49 3.34
N VAL A 108 13.40 13.55 3.77
CA VAL A 108 12.33 13.47 4.78
C VAL A 108 11.16 12.64 4.26
N LEU A 109 10.74 12.85 3.01
CA LEU A 109 9.62 12.11 2.42
C LEU A 109 9.93 10.62 2.29
N GLY A 110 11.13 10.24 1.84
CA GLY A 110 11.54 8.84 1.78
C GLY A 110 11.60 8.16 3.16
N PHE A 111 12.09 8.88 4.17
CA PHE A 111 12.07 8.41 5.56
C PHE A 111 10.64 8.20 6.06
N LEU A 112 9.78 9.21 5.94
CA LEU A 112 8.39 9.16 6.41
C LEU A 112 7.54 8.12 5.65
N ALA A 113 7.75 7.96 4.34
CA ALA A 113 7.08 6.92 3.55
C ALA A 113 7.42 5.52 4.08
N THR A 114 8.67 5.28 4.46
CA THR A 114 9.11 4.01 5.06
C THR A 114 8.49 3.79 6.43
N LEU A 115 8.34 4.84 7.25
CA LEU A 115 7.64 4.72 8.54
C LEU A 115 6.15 4.41 8.36
N ALA A 116 5.52 5.02 7.36
CA ALA A 116 4.12 4.83 7.05
C ALA A 116 3.82 3.46 6.44
N GLU A 117 4.82 2.78 5.87
CA GLU A 117 4.67 1.49 5.19
C GLU A 117 4.19 0.38 6.15
N PRO A 118 2.96 -0.15 5.96
CA PRO A 118 2.41 -1.16 6.85
C PRO A 118 3.20 -2.47 6.85
N ALA A 119 3.85 -2.84 5.74
CA ALA A 119 4.64 -4.08 5.66
C ALA A 119 5.80 -4.09 6.67
N ILE A 120 6.44 -2.93 6.88
CA ILE A 120 7.53 -2.78 7.86
C ILE A 120 7.00 -2.95 9.29
N GLN A 121 5.78 -2.50 9.56
CA GLN A 121 5.14 -2.64 10.88
C GLN A 121 4.74 -4.10 11.14
N ILE A 122 4.24 -4.82 10.12
CA ILE A 122 3.89 -6.25 10.22
C ILE A 122 5.14 -7.10 10.53
N LEU A 123 6.31 -6.75 10.01
CA LEU A 123 7.56 -7.46 10.30
C LEU A 123 7.89 -7.49 11.81
N GLN A 124 7.56 -6.42 12.54
CA GLN A 124 7.76 -6.36 14.00
C GLN A 124 6.81 -7.30 14.73
N VAL A 125 5.57 -7.43 14.25
CA VAL A 125 4.59 -8.37 14.78
C VAL A 125 5.02 -9.81 14.50
N ALA A 126 5.48 -10.08 13.28
CA ALA A 126 6.02 -11.39 12.89
C ALA A 126 7.21 -11.82 13.75
N GLY A 127 8.05 -10.86 14.19
CA GLY A 127 9.15 -11.10 15.12
C GLY A 127 8.75 -11.77 16.43
N ARG A 128 7.50 -11.58 16.90
CA ARG A 128 6.99 -12.22 18.13
C ARG A 128 6.74 -13.72 17.97
N ALA A 129 6.60 -14.20 16.73
CA ALA A 129 6.44 -15.63 16.45
C ALA A 129 7.78 -16.38 16.36
N VAL A 130 8.92 -15.67 16.43
CA VAL A 130 10.25 -16.27 16.37
C VAL A 130 10.67 -16.81 17.75
N ASN A 131 11.15 -18.05 17.80
CA ASN A 131 11.70 -18.65 19.01
C ASN A 131 13.00 -17.94 19.45
N PRO A 132 13.07 -17.34 20.65
CA PRO A 132 14.26 -16.59 21.10
C PRO A 132 15.53 -17.45 21.21
N TRP A 133 15.39 -18.75 21.49
CA TRP A 133 16.50 -19.68 21.65
C TRP A 133 17.05 -20.22 20.32
N GLU A 134 16.26 -20.22 19.26
CA GLU A 134 16.70 -20.66 17.92
C GLU A 134 17.33 -19.51 17.13
N ALA A 135 16.77 -18.31 17.23
CA ALA A 135 17.23 -17.13 16.50
C ALA A 135 17.28 -15.88 17.41
N PRO A 136 18.18 -15.85 18.42
CA PRO A 136 18.22 -14.80 19.43
C PRO A 136 18.43 -13.40 18.84
N LEU A 137 19.33 -13.26 17.86
CA LEU A 137 19.59 -11.98 17.20
C LEU A 137 18.39 -11.48 16.40
N LEU A 138 17.72 -12.37 15.66
CA LEU A 138 16.56 -12.02 14.85
C LEU A 138 15.37 -11.64 15.73
N PHE A 139 15.10 -12.42 16.77
CA PHE A 139 14.07 -12.12 17.76
C PHE A 139 14.30 -10.72 18.36
N LEU A 140 15.54 -10.44 18.78
CA LEU A 140 15.87 -9.18 19.45
C LEU A 140 15.83 -7.97 18.50
N LEU A 141 16.24 -8.15 17.24
CA LEU A 141 16.11 -7.15 16.17
C LEU A 141 14.65 -6.81 15.86
N LEU A 142 13.78 -7.83 15.74
CA LEU A 142 12.38 -7.65 15.35
C LEU A 142 11.44 -7.31 16.50
N THR A 143 11.87 -7.50 17.75
CA THR A 143 11.07 -7.15 18.94
C THR A 143 11.63 -5.91 19.64
N LYS A 144 12.75 -6.06 20.38
CA LYS A 144 13.32 -5.02 21.24
C LYS A 144 13.90 -3.85 20.45
N TYR A 145 14.62 -4.11 19.37
CA TYR A 145 15.27 -3.08 18.53
C TYR A 145 14.52 -2.80 17.22
N SER A 146 13.26 -3.18 17.15
CA SER A 146 12.41 -3.02 15.96
C SER A 146 12.33 -1.56 15.49
N HIS A 147 12.22 -0.60 16.40
CA HIS A 147 12.22 0.82 16.07
C HIS A 147 13.55 1.29 15.47
N ILE A 148 14.69 0.80 15.97
CA ILE A 148 16.02 1.12 15.43
C ILE A 148 16.14 0.57 14.00
N LEU A 149 15.72 -0.69 13.79
CA LEU A 149 15.70 -1.30 12.47
C LEU A 149 14.89 -0.44 11.48
N VAL A 150 13.69 -0.02 11.87
CA VAL A 150 12.82 0.81 11.02
C VAL A 150 13.45 2.17 10.73
N TYR A 151 14.06 2.84 11.71
CA TYR A 151 14.76 4.10 11.48
C TYR A 151 15.99 3.95 10.59
N SER A 152 16.75 2.86 10.72
CA SER A 152 17.88 2.58 9.84
C SER A 152 17.45 2.33 8.40
N VAL A 153 16.39 1.54 8.20
CA VAL A 153 15.83 1.31 6.85
C VAL A 153 15.28 2.62 6.28
N GLY A 154 14.51 3.38 7.07
CA GLY A 154 13.97 4.67 6.65
C GLY A 154 15.05 5.68 6.29
N ALA A 155 16.15 5.73 7.05
CA ALA A 155 17.28 6.60 6.74
C ALA A 155 17.95 6.18 5.42
N GLY A 156 18.15 4.88 5.21
CA GLY A 156 18.68 4.35 3.95
C GLY A 156 17.80 4.69 2.75
N VAL A 157 16.48 4.52 2.87
CA VAL A 157 15.51 4.87 1.83
C VAL A 157 15.50 6.38 1.59
N GLY A 158 15.49 7.20 2.64
CA GLY A 158 15.55 8.67 2.52
C GLY A 158 16.80 9.14 1.78
N ILE A 159 17.96 8.59 2.10
CA ILE A 159 19.21 8.86 1.38
C ILE A 159 19.08 8.42 -0.09
N ALA A 160 18.61 7.20 -0.36
CA ALA A 160 18.45 6.68 -1.72
C ALA A 160 17.51 7.55 -2.57
N VAL A 161 16.39 8.00 -2.01
CA VAL A 161 15.43 8.89 -2.68
C VAL A 161 16.07 10.24 -2.95
N ALA A 162 16.81 10.82 -2.00
CA ALA A 162 17.52 12.08 -2.21
C ALA A 162 18.58 11.98 -3.32
N PHE A 163 19.34 10.90 -3.37
CA PHE A 163 20.28 10.64 -4.47
C PHE A 163 19.58 10.45 -5.82
N GLY A 164 18.40 9.83 -5.84
CA GLY A 164 17.60 9.68 -7.05
C GLY A 164 17.08 11.00 -7.65
N MET A 165 17.19 12.11 -6.91
CA MET A 165 16.81 13.46 -7.39
C MET A 165 17.97 14.23 -8.03
N ILE A 166 19.19 13.68 -8.02
CA ILE A 166 20.41 14.26 -8.63
C ILE A 166 20.60 13.62 -10.00
#